data_AF-A0A072P7A7-F1
#
_entry.id   AF-A0A072P7A7-F1
#
_cell.length_a   1.000
_cell.length_b   1.000
_cell.length_c   1.000
_cell.angle_alpha   90.00
_cell.angle_beta   90.00
_cell.angle_gamma   90.00
#
_symmetry.space_group_name_H-M   'P 1'
#
loop_
_entity.id
_entity.type
_entity.pdbx_description
1 polymer ?
#
loop_
_entity_poly.entity_id
_entity_poly.type
_entity_poly.pdbx_seq_one_letter_code
_entity_poly.pdbx_strand_id
1 'polypeptide(L)'
;MHAIKHILLLLVLFVFLTTHTHALSERSEVDGPCIGANSNPGVCIKTDKCTQGGGSYISNACPGTPDNIKCCTKPRCGTNDKGHCRFTSSCASGITETNKCPGPTTFKCCMPAGGGCGVPDFPNTSSGCKQMAIDGAKAIVAAFPCKIKSIGCIRKCSDPSSSDHCTGMATDMMVAEGGVSVTTGEPIAEWVMRHASALHIAYVMWGQRIWSSNRDSVKPWSEWRYQSCTKIKNCINGDRGDNTANHWDHVHVSYKS
;
A
#
# COMPACT_ATOMS: atom_id res chain seq x y z
N MET A 1 86.94 -56.08 -16.50
CA MET A 1 86.83 -54.78 -15.79
C MET A 1 86.93 -53.71 -16.88
N HIS A 2 85.95 -52.93 -17.35
CA HIS A 2 84.69 -52.36 -16.84
C HIS A 2 83.75 -52.18 -18.06
N ALA A 3 82.53 -52.73 -18.04
CA ALA A 3 81.27 -52.15 -17.56
C ALA A 3 80.43 -51.49 -18.70
N ILE A 4 79.37 -52.21 -19.08
CA ILE A 4 78.34 -51.88 -20.07
C ILE A 4 77.40 -50.83 -19.48
N LYS A 5 77.19 -49.70 -20.18
CA LYS A 5 76.20 -48.68 -19.83
C LYS A 5 74.81 -49.09 -20.35
N HIS A 6 73.92 -49.51 -19.46
CA HIS A 6 72.50 -49.66 -19.75
C HIS A 6 71.77 -48.32 -19.66
N ILE A 7 71.10 -47.95 -20.74
CA ILE A 7 70.18 -46.82 -20.86
C ILE A 7 68.85 -47.23 -20.23
N LEU A 8 68.45 -46.59 -19.13
CA LEU A 8 67.14 -46.77 -18.51
C LEU A 8 66.22 -45.61 -18.95
N LEU A 9 65.30 -45.92 -19.87
CA LEU A 9 64.29 -44.98 -20.36
C LEU A 9 63.09 -44.99 -19.39
N LEU A 10 63.01 -43.99 -18.52
CA LEU A 10 61.87 -43.76 -17.63
C LEU A 10 60.73 -43.08 -18.40
N LEU A 11 59.69 -43.84 -18.77
CA LEU A 11 58.40 -43.28 -19.19
C LEU A 11 57.65 -42.74 -17.96
N VAL A 12 57.56 -41.42 -17.84
CA VAL A 12 56.73 -40.75 -16.83
C VAL A 12 55.32 -40.60 -17.41
N LEU A 13 54.38 -41.42 -16.92
CA LEU A 13 52.97 -41.35 -17.28
C LEU A 13 52.31 -40.21 -16.48
N PHE A 14 52.14 -39.04 -17.11
CA PHE A 14 51.39 -37.92 -16.52
C PHE A 14 49.88 -38.22 -16.55
N VAL A 15 49.32 -38.61 -15.41
CA VAL A 15 47.86 -38.70 -15.22
C VAL A 15 47.33 -37.29 -14.94
N PHE A 16 46.67 -36.66 -15.91
CA PHE A 16 45.91 -35.43 -15.68
C PHE A 16 44.66 -35.75 -14.85
N LEU A 17 44.71 -35.53 -13.54
CA LEU A 17 43.49 -35.50 -12.71
C LEU A 17 42.72 -34.21 -13.04
N THR A 18 41.66 -34.32 -13.83
CA THR A 18 40.69 -33.25 -14.02
C THR A 18 39.82 -33.13 -12.76
N THR A 19 40.18 -32.20 -11.87
CA THR A 19 39.35 -31.84 -10.73
C THR A 19 38.06 -31.19 -11.24
N HIS A 20 36.97 -31.97 -11.30
CA HIS A 20 35.64 -31.45 -11.57
C HIS A 20 35.17 -30.72 -10.32
N THR A 21 35.33 -29.40 -10.29
CA THR A 21 34.65 -28.54 -9.33
C THR A 21 33.16 -28.57 -9.64
N HIS A 22 32.40 -29.44 -8.97
CA HIS A 22 30.95 -29.34 -8.95
C HIS A 22 30.59 -28.04 -8.24
N ALA A 23 30.23 -27.01 -9.00
CA ALA A 23 29.54 -25.86 -8.43
C ALA A 23 28.23 -26.37 -7.83
N LEU A 24 28.14 -26.39 -6.50
CA LEU A 24 26.89 -26.67 -5.79
C LEU A 24 25.93 -25.54 -6.13
N SER A 25 25.06 -25.76 -7.11
CA SER A 25 23.95 -24.86 -7.40
C SER A 25 23.06 -24.81 -6.17
N GLU A 26 22.81 -23.62 -5.64
CA GLU A 26 21.87 -23.46 -4.53
C GLU A 26 20.53 -24.07 -4.93
N ARG A 27 20.11 -25.07 -4.17
CA ARG A 27 18.85 -25.79 -4.42
C ARG A 27 17.69 -24.85 -4.12
N SER A 28 16.78 -24.68 -5.07
CA SER A 28 15.57 -23.93 -4.84
C SER A 28 14.61 -24.69 -3.93
N GLU A 29 13.77 -23.93 -3.22
CA GLU A 29 12.71 -24.45 -2.37
C GLU A 29 11.35 -24.31 -3.07
N VAL A 30 10.45 -25.27 -2.85
CA VAL A 30 9.03 -25.10 -3.24
C VAL A 30 8.47 -23.94 -2.43
N ASP A 31 7.68 -23.07 -3.07
CA ASP A 31 7.20 -21.79 -2.52
C ASP A 31 8.32 -20.77 -2.18
N GLY A 32 9.56 -21.06 -2.58
CA GLY A 32 10.71 -20.15 -2.45
C GLY A 32 10.81 -19.13 -3.59
N PRO A 33 11.64 -18.08 -3.42
CA PRO A 33 11.85 -17.06 -4.44
C PRO A 33 12.62 -17.58 -5.64
N CYS A 34 12.33 -17.00 -6.81
CA CYS A 34 13.08 -17.22 -8.04
C CYS A 34 13.07 -15.96 -8.90
N ILE A 35 13.93 -15.92 -9.92
CA ILE A 35 13.96 -14.85 -10.92
C ILE A 35 13.51 -15.43 -12.26
N GLY A 36 12.40 -14.89 -12.78
CA GLY A 36 11.83 -15.30 -14.06
C GLY A 36 12.36 -14.48 -15.24
N ALA A 37 11.64 -14.55 -16.37
CA ALA A 37 11.98 -13.79 -17.56
C ALA A 37 12.01 -12.27 -17.29
N ASN A 38 12.92 -11.56 -17.97
CA ASN A 38 13.11 -10.11 -17.82
C ASN A 38 13.40 -9.67 -16.38
N SER A 39 14.07 -10.52 -15.60
CA SER A 39 14.38 -10.27 -14.18
C SER A 39 13.15 -10.05 -13.29
N ASN A 40 12.00 -10.57 -13.71
CA ASN A 40 10.78 -10.46 -12.90
C ASN A 40 10.90 -11.34 -11.65
N PRO A 41 10.60 -10.81 -10.45
CA PRO A 41 10.53 -11.62 -9.24
C PRO A 41 9.42 -12.66 -9.39
N GLY A 42 9.70 -13.88 -8.94
CA GLY A 42 8.80 -15.01 -9.05
C GLY A 42 8.82 -15.91 -7.82
N VAL A 43 8.04 -16.97 -7.91
CA VAL A 43 7.94 -18.03 -6.89
C VAL A 43 7.99 -19.42 -7.54
N CYS A 44 8.71 -20.35 -6.92
CA CYS A 44 8.81 -21.73 -7.36
C CYS A 44 7.56 -22.53 -6.97
N ILE A 45 6.59 -22.65 -7.89
CA ILE A 45 5.34 -23.39 -7.66
C ILE A 45 5.00 -24.32 -8.82
N LYS A 46 3.98 -25.17 -8.62
CA LYS A 46 3.43 -26.04 -9.66
C LYS A 46 2.96 -25.23 -10.88
N THR A 47 3.31 -25.68 -12.09
CA THR A 47 2.89 -25.05 -13.35
C THR A 47 1.39 -24.78 -13.42
N ASP A 48 0.57 -25.74 -12.99
CA ASP A 48 -0.89 -25.62 -13.02
C ASP A 48 -1.39 -24.54 -12.06
N LYS A 49 -0.74 -24.38 -10.90
CA LYS A 49 -1.07 -23.31 -9.95
C LYS A 49 -0.65 -21.95 -10.49
N CYS A 50 0.47 -21.89 -11.22
CA CYS A 50 0.91 -20.67 -11.88
C CYS A 50 -0.10 -20.21 -12.93
N THR A 51 -0.50 -21.10 -13.85
CA THR A 51 -1.44 -20.76 -14.93
C THR A 51 -2.85 -20.48 -14.42
N GLN A 52 -3.35 -21.25 -13.45
CA GLN A 52 -4.64 -20.98 -12.78
C GLN A 52 -4.65 -19.60 -12.10
N GLY A 53 -3.50 -19.15 -11.56
CA GLY A 53 -3.35 -17.82 -10.96
C GLY A 53 -3.15 -16.68 -11.97
N GLY A 54 -3.19 -16.96 -13.27
CA GLY A 54 -2.94 -15.99 -14.34
C GLY A 54 -1.48 -15.55 -14.44
N GLY A 55 -0.54 -16.37 -13.97
CA GLY A 55 0.89 -16.17 -14.13
C GLY A 55 1.46 -16.87 -15.37
N SER A 56 2.74 -16.64 -15.61
CA SER A 56 3.54 -17.34 -16.62
C SER A 56 4.82 -17.86 -15.98
N TYR A 57 5.32 -19.01 -16.44
CA TYR A 57 6.49 -19.64 -15.84
C TYR A 57 7.62 -19.84 -16.85
N ILE A 58 8.85 -19.92 -16.33
CA ILE A 58 10.02 -20.34 -17.11
C ILE A 58 10.67 -21.60 -16.52
N SER A 59 11.34 -22.35 -17.39
CA SER A 59 12.12 -23.53 -17.01
C SER A 59 13.50 -23.17 -16.47
N ASN A 60 14.09 -24.12 -15.73
CA ASN A 60 15.46 -24.05 -15.19
C ASN A 60 15.74 -22.93 -14.18
N ALA A 61 14.70 -22.22 -13.71
CA ALA A 61 14.81 -21.16 -12.71
C ALA A 61 14.41 -21.60 -11.28
N CYS A 62 14.17 -22.90 -11.09
CA CYS A 62 13.98 -23.55 -9.79
C CYS A 62 14.81 -24.85 -9.73
N PRO A 63 16.15 -24.78 -9.75
CA PRO A 63 17.00 -25.97 -9.75
C PRO A 63 16.77 -26.86 -8.51
N GLY A 64 16.67 -28.16 -8.74
CA GLY A 64 16.56 -29.17 -7.70
C GLY A 64 15.18 -29.34 -7.07
N THR A 65 14.15 -28.63 -7.55
CA THR A 65 12.74 -28.94 -7.27
C THR A 65 12.17 -29.95 -8.30
N PRO A 66 11.02 -30.61 -8.04
CA PRO A 66 10.38 -31.49 -9.02
C PRO A 66 10.14 -30.83 -10.39
N ASP A 67 10.08 -31.64 -11.46
CA ASP A 67 10.00 -31.13 -12.84
C ASP A 67 8.79 -30.24 -13.12
N ASN A 68 7.68 -30.43 -12.40
CA ASN A 68 6.48 -29.61 -12.53
C ASN A 68 6.51 -28.33 -11.66
N ILE A 69 7.58 -28.08 -10.92
CA ILE A 69 7.84 -26.83 -10.21
C ILE A 69 8.69 -25.94 -11.10
N LYS A 70 8.15 -24.77 -11.44
CA LYS A 70 8.78 -23.79 -12.34
C LYS A 70 8.72 -22.42 -11.71
N CYS A 71 9.58 -21.50 -12.17
CA CYS A 71 9.56 -20.14 -11.66
C CYS A 71 8.36 -19.39 -12.22
N CYS A 72 7.33 -19.22 -11.41
CA CYS A 72 6.12 -18.51 -11.77
C CYS A 72 6.30 -17.01 -11.55
N THR A 73 5.97 -16.21 -12.56
CA THR A 73 5.96 -14.76 -12.51
C THR A 73 4.59 -14.23 -12.89
N LYS A 74 4.20 -13.12 -12.29
CA LYS A 74 2.99 -12.40 -12.64
C LYS A 74 3.24 -10.90 -12.48
N PRO A 75 3.77 -10.23 -13.52
CA PRO A 75 4.19 -8.84 -13.45
C PRO A 75 3.02 -7.86 -13.48
N ARG A 76 1.78 -8.34 -13.61
CA ARG A 76 0.57 -7.53 -13.54
C ARG A 76 -0.43 -8.21 -12.61
N CYS A 77 -0.81 -7.51 -11.56
CA CYS A 77 -1.77 -8.00 -10.59
C CYS A 77 -2.47 -6.82 -9.89
N GLY A 78 -3.50 -7.15 -9.12
CA GLY A 78 -4.18 -6.21 -8.23
C GLY A 78 -5.06 -5.21 -8.97
N THR A 79 -5.42 -4.13 -8.29
CA THR A 79 -6.30 -3.09 -8.84
C THR A 79 -5.68 -2.45 -10.09
N ASN A 80 -6.44 -2.45 -11.20
CA ASN A 80 -6.05 -1.88 -12.50
C ASN A 80 -4.73 -2.44 -13.08
N ASP A 81 -4.35 -3.66 -12.70
CA ASP A 81 -3.12 -4.34 -13.16
C ASP A 81 -1.83 -3.53 -12.91
N LYS A 82 -1.84 -2.67 -11.88
CA LYS A 82 -0.70 -1.80 -11.54
C LYS A 82 0.29 -2.43 -10.57
N GLY A 83 -0.05 -3.55 -9.95
CA GLY A 83 0.82 -4.24 -9.01
C GLY A 83 1.69 -5.29 -9.69
N HIS A 84 2.71 -5.73 -8.96
CA HIS A 84 3.62 -6.81 -9.36
C HIS A 84 3.69 -7.87 -8.26
N CYS A 85 3.49 -9.13 -8.61
CA CYS A 85 3.62 -10.22 -7.66
C CYS A 85 5.07 -10.36 -7.18
N ARG A 86 5.28 -10.36 -5.87
CA ARG A 86 6.58 -10.54 -5.21
C ARG A 86 6.38 -10.93 -3.75
N PHE A 87 7.46 -11.36 -3.10
CA PHE A 87 7.43 -11.58 -1.66
C PHE A 87 7.20 -10.26 -0.91
N THR A 88 6.41 -10.30 0.15
CA THR A 88 6.09 -9.12 0.97
C THR A 88 7.35 -8.42 1.50
N SER A 89 8.40 -9.18 1.81
CA SER A 89 9.72 -8.65 2.21
C SER A 89 10.40 -7.80 1.14
N SER A 90 10.07 -8.01 -0.14
CA SER A 90 10.60 -7.25 -1.29
C SER A 90 9.64 -6.17 -1.80
N CYS A 91 8.55 -5.91 -1.07
CA CYS A 91 7.58 -4.88 -1.42
C CYS A 91 7.95 -3.54 -0.79
N ALA A 92 8.75 -2.75 -1.51
CA ALA A 92 9.25 -1.46 -1.03
C ALA A 92 8.14 -0.46 -0.64
N SER A 93 6.96 -0.54 -1.26
CA SER A 93 5.82 0.32 -0.92
C SER A 93 5.12 -0.08 0.38
N GLY A 94 5.29 -1.32 0.85
CA GLY A 94 4.51 -1.91 1.94
C GLY A 94 3.03 -2.15 1.63
N ILE A 95 2.55 -1.78 0.44
CA ILE A 95 1.13 -1.90 0.04
C ILE A 95 0.93 -3.21 -0.71
N THR A 96 0.13 -4.11 -0.15
CA THR A 96 -0.11 -5.45 -0.73
C THR A 96 -1.58 -5.79 -0.89
N GLU A 97 -1.95 -6.44 -1.99
CA GLU A 97 -3.25 -7.10 -2.15
C GLU A 97 -3.11 -8.63 -2.02
N THR A 98 -4.00 -9.23 -1.23
CA THR A 98 -4.05 -10.69 -1.01
C THR A 98 -4.86 -11.38 -2.13
N ASN A 99 -4.60 -12.66 -2.40
CA ASN A 99 -5.30 -13.48 -3.40
C ASN A 99 -5.20 -12.97 -4.85
N LYS A 100 -4.20 -12.14 -5.15
CA LYS A 100 -3.93 -11.62 -6.50
C LYS A 100 -2.77 -12.31 -7.21
N CYS A 101 -2.00 -13.11 -6.48
CA CYS A 101 -0.80 -13.81 -6.94
C CYS A 101 -0.90 -15.31 -6.58
N PRO A 102 -0.41 -16.22 -7.42
CA PRO A 102 -0.34 -17.64 -7.08
C PRO A 102 0.83 -17.92 -6.13
N GLY A 103 0.68 -18.94 -5.28
CA GLY A 103 1.73 -19.38 -4.36
C GLY A 103 1.42 -19.11 -2.89
N PRO A 104 2.44 -18.98 -2.02
CA PRO A 104 2.26 -18.87 -0.59
C PRO A 104 1.66 -17.51 -0.19
N THR A 105 1.16 -17.42 1.04
CA THR A 105 0.55 -16.19 1.59
C THR A 105 1.52 -15.00 1.68
N THR A 106 2.83 -15.27 1.63
CA THR A 106 3.90 -14.27 1.60
C THR A 106 4.22 -13.76 0.20
N PHE A 107 3.72 -14.39 -0.86
CA PHE A 107 3.86 -13.95 -2.24
C PHE A 107 2.59 -13.20 -2.68
N LYS A 108 2.62 -11.87 -2.54
CA LYS A 108 1.45 -11.00 -2.71
C LYS A 108 1.63 -10.03 -3.86
N CYS A 109 0.54 -9.38 -4.24
CA CYS A 109 0.61 -8.33 -5.23
C CYS A 109 1.09 -7.04 -4.58
N CYS A 110 2.33 -6.65 -4.84
CA CYS A 110 2.90 -5.41 -4.35
C CYS A 110 2.45 -4.26 -5.25
N MET A 111 1.75 -3.29 -4.68
CA MET A 111 1.24 -2.12 -5.39
C MET A 111 2.29 -0.99 -5.38
N PRO A 112 2.32 -0.08 -6.36
CA PRO A 112 3.19 1.09 -6.31
C PRO A 112 2.89 1.98 -5.09
N ALA A 113 3.83 2.83 -4.68
CA ALA A 113 3.54 3.89 -3.72
C ALA A 113 2.55 4.88 -4.38
N GLY A 114 1.34 5.00 -3.85
CA GLY A 114 0.18 5.57 -4.57
C GLY A 114 -0.67 4.51 -5.29
N GLY A 115 -0.63 3.27 -4.78
CA GLY A 115 -1.12 2.00 -5.33
C GLY A 115 -2.30 2.15 -6.28
N GLY A 116 -2.32 1.38 -7.38
CA GLY A 116 -3.30 1.45 -8.48
C GLY A 116 -4.80 1.42 -8.15
N CYS A 117 -5.18 1.47 -6.89
CA CYS A 117 -6.36 2.17 -6.40
C CYS A 117 -6.36 3.62 -6.95
N GLY A 118 -7.43 4.05 -7.63
CA GLY A 118 -7.47 5.40 -8.20
C GLY A 118 -7.09 6.47 -7.17
N VAL A 119 -6.17 7.37 -7.54
CA VAL A 119 -5.98 8.62 -6.80
C VAL A 119 -7.27 9.42 -6.96
N PRO A 120 -7.90 9.89 -5.87
CA PRO A 120 -9.11 10.67 -6.01
C PRO A 120 -8.83 11.95 -6.79
N ASP A 121 -9.81 12.41 -7.56
CA ASP A 121 -9.74 13.72 -8.19
C ASP A 121 -9.62 14.79 -7.10
N PHE A 122 -8.61 15.65 -7.22
CA PHE A 122 -8.43 16.75 -6.30
C PHE A 122 -9.31 17.94 -6.68
N PRO A 123 -9.91 18.64 -5.70
CA PRO A 123 -10.50 19.94 -5.96
C PRO A 123 -9.42 20.93 -6.44
N ASN A 124 -9.86 21.99 -7.12
CA ASN A 124 -8.99 23.05 -7.60
C ASN A 124 -9.58 24.42 -7.24
N THR A 125 -8.79 25.48 -7.40
CA THR A 125 -9.23 26.83 -7.05
C THR A 125 -10.40 27.33 -7.89
N SER A 126 -10.57 26.83 -9.12
CA SER A 126 -11.70 27.19 -9.99
C SER A 126 -13.02 26.61 -9.51
N SER A 127 -13.03 25.57 -8.67
CA SER A 127 -14.25 25.13 -7.99
C SER A 127 -14.62 26.04 -6.81
N GLY A 128 -13.70 26.90 -6.36
CA GLY A 128 -13.85 27.73 -5.16
C GLY A 128 -13.19 27.14 -3.91
N CYS A 129 -12.59 25.94 -4.01
CA CYS A 129 -11.77 25.37 -2.95
C CYS A 129 -10.50 26.22 -2.73
N LYS A 130 -10.12 26.46 -1.47
CA LYS A 130 -8.94 27.28 -1.17
C LYS A 130 -7.68 26.46 -1.26
N GLN A 131 -6.57 27.10 -1.65
CA GLN A 131 -5.28 26.44 -1.84
C GLN A 131 -4.84 25.66 -0.60
N MET A 132 -5.04 26.23 0.59
CA MET A 132 -4.77 25.58 1.87
C MET A 132 -5.48 24.22 2.02
N ALA A 133 -6.78 24.18 1.68
CA ALA A 133 -7.58 22.96 1.75
C ALA A 133 -7.15 21.92 0.71
N ILE A 134 -6.77 22.38 -0.50
CA ILE A 134 -6.24 21.53 -1.56
C ILE A 134 -4.91 20.88 -1.13
N ASP A 135 -4.00 21.65 -0.56
CA ASP A 135 -2.68 21.15 -0.14
C ASP A 135 -2.79 20.23 1.07
N GLY A 136 -3.69 20.52 2.01
CA GLY A 136 -4.07 19.60 3.09
C GLY A 136 -4.60 18.27 2.58
N ALA A 137 -5.54 18.29 1.64
CA ALA A 137 -6.08 17.07 1.04
C ALA A 137 -4.99 16.25 0.33
N LYS A 138 -4.08 16.89 -0.41
CA LYS A 138 -2.93 16.21 -1.04
C LYS A 138 -2.02 15.56 -0.01
N ALA A 139 -1.71 16.24 1.09
CA ALA A 139 -0.89 15.70 2.17
C ALA A 139 -1.54 14.46 2.81
N ILE A 140 -2.86 14.51 3.03
CA ILE A 140 -3.62 13.37 3.58
C ILE A 140 -3.63 12.18 2.60
N VAL A 141 -3.91 12.41 1.31
CA VAL A 141 -3.89 11.34 0.30
C VAL A 141 -2.50 10.71 0.17
N ALA A 142 -1.44 11.52 0.25
CA ALA A 142 -0.07 11.04 0.22
C ALA A 142 0.27 10.19 1.46
N ALA A 143 -0.19 10.59 2.65
CA ALA A 143 0.01 9.84 3.89
C ALA A 143 -0.82 8.54 3.96
N PHE A 144 -1.98 8.52 3.29
CA PHE A 144 -2.93 7.42 3.32
C PHE A 144 -3.31 6.94 1.91
N PRO A 145 -2.34 6.40 1.15
CA PRO A 145 -2.61 5.93 -0.21
C PRO A 145 -3.72 4.88 -0.19
N CYS A 146 -4.63 4.99 -1.16
CA CYS A 146 -5.78 4.10 -1.34
C CYS A 146 -6.87 4.11 -0.26
N LYS A 147 -6.76 4.97 0.76
CA LYS A 147 -7.79 5.07 1.81
C LYS A 147 -8.88 6.08 1.48
N ILE A 148 -8.54 7.11 0.70
CA ILE A 148 -9.47 8.16 0.30
C ILE A 148 -10.08 7.81 -1.06
N LYS A 149 -11.40 7.72 -1.11
CA LYS A 149 -12.21 7.36 -2.28
C LYS A 149 -12.52 8.57 -3.15
N SER A 150 -12.84 9.70 -2.51
CA SER A 150 -13.15 10.97 -3.14
C SER A 150 -12.99 12.12 -2.13
N ILE A 151 -13.00 13.36 -2.61
CA ILE A 151 -12.77 14.54 -1.79
C ILE A 151 -13.89 15.56 -2.05
N GLY A 152 -14.69 15.85 -1.03
CA GLY A 152 -15.58 17.03 -1.03
C GLY A 152 -14.81 18.26 -0.57
N CYS A 153 -15.05 19.44 -1.14
CA CYS A 153 -14.44 20.68 -0.64
C CYS A 153 -15.44 21.84 -0.53
N ILE A 154 -16.06 22.24 -1.63
CA ILE A 154 -17.01 23.35 -1.62
C ILE A 154 -18.45 22.85 -1.66
N ARG A 155 -19.33 23.54 -0.95
CA ARG A 155 -20.79 23.33 -1.01
C ARG A 155 -21.48 24.67 -1.21
N LYS A 156 -22.49 24.71 -2.08
CA LYS A 156 -23.35 25.90 -2.22
C LYS A 156 -24.14 26.10 -0.92
N CYS A 157 -24.06 27.31 -0.38
CA CYS A 157 -24.74 27.68 0.86
C CYS A 157 -25.49 29.01 0.68
N SER A 158 -26.60 29.16 1.40
CA SER A 158 -27.32 30.44 1.48
C SER A 158 -26.56 31.44 2.37
N ASP A 159 -25.86 30.94 3.39
CA ASP A 159 -25.03 31.73 4.31
C ASP A 159 -23.59 31.16 4.30
N PRO A 160 -22.59 31.94 3.86
CA PRO A 160 -21.18 31.52 3.86
C PRO A 160 -20.63 31.18 5.24
N SER A 161 -21.19 31.73 6.32
CA SER A 161 -20.73 31.46 7.69
C SER A 161 -21.27 30.15 8.27
N SER A 162 -22.22 29.51 7.60
CA SER A 162 -22.87 28.29 8.10
C SER A 162 -21.98 27.05 8.09
N SER A 163 -20.89 27.05 7.31
CA SER A 163 -19.94 25.93 7.22
C SER A 163 -18.67 26.36 6.49
N ASP A 164 -17.54 25.80 6.88
CA ASP A 164 -16.25 26.02 6.19
C ASP A 164 -16.23 25.48 4.75
N HIS A 165 -17.12 24.52 4.42
CA HIS A 165 -17.34 24.11 3.03
C HIS A 165 -17.95 25.23 2.18
N CYS A 166 -18.65 26.20 2.77
CA CYS A 166 -19.24 27.29 2.01
C CYS A 166 -18.18 28.28 1.50
N THR A 167 -17.01 28.32 2.15
CA THR A 167 -15.89 29.23 1.82
C THR A 167 -14.69 28.50 1.21
N GLY A 168 -14.80 27.18 0.99
CA GLY A 168 -13.75 26.33 0.44
C GLY A 168 -12.61 26.05 1.43
N MET A 169 -12.86 26.21 2.73
CA MET A 169 -11.89 26.02 3.82
C MET A 169 -12.10 24.70 4.57
N ALA A 170 -12.80 23.74 3.99
CA ALA A 170 -12.91 22.39 4.52
C ALA A 170 -12.84 21.33 3.43
N THR A 171 -12.41 20.14 3.82
CA THR A 171 -12.41 18.94 2.97
C THR A 171 -13.05 17.76 3.70
N ASP A 172 -13.94 17.08 3.00
CA ASP A 172 -14.46 15.78 3.41
C ASP A 172 -13.66 14.70 2.70
N MET A 173 -12.79 14.03 3.45
CA MET A 173 -11.94 12.95 2.96
C MET A 173 -12.76 11.66 3.03
N MET A 174 -13.44 11.30 1.94
CA MET A 174 -14.34 10.15 1.90
C MET A 174 -13.54 8.85 2.04
N VAL A 175 -13.80 8.06 3.08
CA VAL A 175 -13.14 6.76 3.31
C VAL A 175 -14.05 5.58 2.97
N ALA A 176 -15.33 5.87 2.73
CA ALA A 176 -16.34 4.95 2.24
C ALA A 176 -17.34 5.69 1.33
N GLU A 177 -18.25 4.94 0.72
CA GLU A 177 -19.43 5.54 0.07
C GLU A 177 -20.29 6.27 1.12
N GLY A 178 -21.02 7.30 0.67
CA GLY A 178 -21.88 8.10 1.55
C GLY A 178 -22.86 7.21 2.34
N GLY A 179 -22.91 7.41 3.65
CA GLY A 179 -23.76 6.68 4.59
C GLY A 179 -23.18 5.34 5.06
N VAL A 180 -22.05 4.87 4.52
CA VAL A 180 -21.42 3.60 4.91
C VAL A 180 -20.47 3.83 6.08
N SER A 181 -20.81 3.28 7.24
CA SER A 181 -19.95 3.34 8.43
C SER A 181 -18.74 2.41 8.30
N VAL A 182 -17.55 2.96 8.51
CA VAL A 182 -16.28 2.21 8.54
C VAL A 182 -15.40 2.70 9.68
N THR A 183 -14.35 1.95 10.04
CA THR A 183 -13.37 2.35 11.06
C THR A 183 -12.10 2.98 10.47
N THR A 184 -11.94 2.93 9.15
CA THR A 184 -10.72 3.35 8.45
C THR A 184 -10.35 4.83 8.65
N GLY A 185 -11.31 5.70 8.99
CA GLY A 185 -11.08 7.13 9.17
C GLY A 185 -10.38 7.51 10.48
N GLU A 186 -10.42 6.66 11.51
CA GLU A 186 -9.82 6.97 12.82
C GLU A 186 -8.31 7.27 12.74
N PRO A 187 -7.45 6.39 12.18
CA PRO A 187 -6.02 6.68 12.06
C PRO A 187 -5.73 7.91 11.17
N ILE A 188 -6.61 8.21 10.21
CA ILE A 188 -6.48 9.41 9.35
C ILE A 188 -6.75 10.67 10.17
N ALA A 189 -7.88 10.70 10.91
CA ALA A 189 -8.27 11.84 11.73
C ALA A 189 -7.21 12.17 12.79
N GLU A 190 -6.68 11.16 13.47
CA GLU A 190 -5.61 11.38 14.44
C GLU A 190 -4.30 11.85 13.80
N TRP A 191 -3.97 11.38 12.60
CA TRP A 191 -2.80 11.87 11.88
C TRP A 191 -2.97 13.34 11.50
N VAL A 192 -4.15 13.75 11.02
CA VAL A 192 -4.45 15.15 10.71
C VAL A 192 -4.30 16.03 11.96
N MET A 193 -4.83 15.57 13.11
CA MET A 193 -4.62 16.24 14.40
C MET A 193 -3.13 16.40 14.72
N ARG A 194 -2.32 15.33 14.62
CA ARG A 194 -0.88 15.38 14.91
C ARG A 194 -0.11 16.32 13.98
N HIS A 195 -0.62 16.56 12.77
CA HIS A 195 -0.01 17.46 11.78
C HIS A 195 -0.69 18.84 11.72
N ALA A 196 -1.54 19.16 12.70
CA ALA A 196 -2.39 20.33 12.66
C ALA A 196 -1.64 21.67 12.47
N SER A 197 -0.47 21.81 13.08
CA SER A 197 0.34 23.02 12.92
C SER A 197 0.89 23.16 11.50
N ALA A 198 1.39 22.06 10.92
CA ALA A 198 2.01 22.07 9.60
C ALA A 198 0.98 22.22 8.47
N LEU A 199 -0.24 21.73 8.68
CA LEU A 199 -1.33 21.77 7.69
C LEU A 199 -2.34 22.90 7.96
N HIS A 200 -2.06 23.80 8.90
CA HIS A 200 -2.95 24.90 9.28
C HIS A 200 -4.37 24.44 9.65
N ILE A 201 -4.52 23.34 10.38
CA ILE A 201 -5.82 22.75 10.73
C ILE A 201 -6.50 23.56 11.82
N ALA A 202 -7.76 23.92 11.60
CA ALA A 202 -8.65 24.51 12.60
C ALA A 202 -9.29 23.42 13.47
N TYR A 203 -9.93 22.42 12.84
CA TYR A 203 -10.49 21.26 13.53
C TYR A 203 -10.64 20.05 12.61
N VAL A 204 -10.83 18.88 13.23
CA VAL A 204 -11.07 17.60 12.54
C VAL A 204 -12.27 16.91 13.19
N MET A 205 -13.18 16.34 12.39
CA MET A 205 -14.27 15.49 12.89
C MET A 205 -14.19 14.08 12.32
N TRP A 206 -14.49 13.09 13.16
CA TRP A 206 -14.62 11.68 12.82
C TRP A 206 -15.44 10.95 13.88
N GLY A 207 -16.39 10.12 13.47
CA GLY A 207 -17.15 9.23 14.36
C GLY A 207 -17.81 9.95 15.54
N GLN A 208 -18.60 10.98 15.26
CA GLN A 208 -19.32 11.83 16.22
C GLN A 208 -18.43 12.65 17.16
N ARG A 209 -17.13 12.66 16.92
CA ARG A 209 -16.16 13.37 17.74
C ARG A 209 -15.46 14.45 16.94
N ILE A 210 -14.95 15.43 17.66
CA ILE A 210 -14.23 16.57 17.10
C ILE A 210 -13.03 16.92 17.98
N TRP A 211 -11.94 17.28 17.32
CA TRP A 211 -10.76 17.90 17.91
C TRP A 211 -10.52 19.27 17.29
N SER A 212 -10.16 20.28 18.09
CA SER A 212 -9.87 21.63 17.58
C SER A 212 -8.53 22.15 18.08
N SER A 213 -7.73 22.71 17.18
CA SER A 213 -6.34 23.11 17.50
C SER A 213 -6.23 24.28 18.48
N ASN A 214 -7.29 25.06 18.67
CA ASN A 214 -7.36 26.15 19.63
C ASN A 214 -7.91 25.74 21.00
N ARG A 215 -8.35 24.49 21.18
CA ARG A 215 -9.07 24.03 22.38
C ARG A 215 -8.51 22.75 22.98
N ASP A 216 -8.06 21.84 22.13
CA ASP A 216 -7.73 20.47 22.53
C ASP A 216 -6.22 20.20 22.36
N SER A 217 -5.63 19.50 23.32
CA SER A 217 -4.30 18.92 23.18
C SER A 217 -4.33 17.74 22.20
N VAL A 218 -3.16 17.35 21.67
CA VAL A 218 -3.01 16.09 20.93
C VAL A 218 -3.32 14.93 21.87
N LYS A 219 -4.28 14.07 21.49
CA LYS A 219 -4.77 12.96 22.32
C LYS A 219 -5.48 11.89 21.46
N PRO A 220 -5.63 10.66 21.96
CA PRO A 220 -6.34 9.60 21.23
C PRO A 220 -7.77 10.01 20.86
N TRP A 221 -8.27 9.52 19.72
CA TRP A 221 -9.63 9.82 19.22
C TRP A 221 -10.72 9.53 20.26
N SER A 222 -10.57 8.47 21.05
CA SER A 222 -11.52 8.08 22.09
C SER A 222 -11.73 9.17 23.17
N GLU A 223 -10.78 10.09 23.33
CA GLU A 223 -10.81 11.20 24.30
C GLU A 223 -11.23 12.54 23.66
N TRP A 224 -11.56 12.54 22.37
CA TRP A 224 -12.06 13.73 21.70
C TRP A 224 -13.45 14.09 22.20
N ARG A 225 -13.78 15.37 22.23
CA ARG A 225 -15.12 15.81 22.63
C ARG A 225 -16.15 15.35 21.59
N TYR A 226 -17.39 15.14 22.03
CA TYR A 226 -18.49 14.94 21.09
C TYR A 226 -18.74 16.20 20.25
N GLN A 227 -19.15 15.98 19.01
CA GLN A 227 -19.54 17.04 18.09
C GLN A 227 -20.85 17.70 18.54
N SER A 228 -21.02 18.98 18.18
CA SER A 228 -22.23 19.72 18.53
C SER A 228 -23.46 19.15 17.83
N CYS A 229 -24.61 19.26 18.49
CA CYS A 229 -25.90 18.77 18.00
C CYS A 229 -26.57 19.76 17.03
N THR A 230 -26.10 19.79 15.78
CA THR A 230 -26.56 20.77 14.77
C THR A 230 -27.77 20.31 13.95
N LYS A 231 -28.00 19.00 13.82
CA LYS A 231 -29.13 18.41 13.08
C LYS A 231 -30.28 18.03 14.00
N ILE A 232 -29.97 17.29 15.07
CA ILE A 232 -30.92 16.87 16.09
C ILE A 232 -30.61 17.66 17.35
N LYS A 233 -31.54 18.51 17.80
CA LYS A 233 -31.39 19.28 19.03
C LYS A 233 -31.26 18.32 20.23
N ASN A 234 -30.33 18.61 21.14
CA ASN A 234 -30.07 17.80 22.34
C ASN A 234 -29.71 16.33 22.04
N CYS A 235 -29.02 16.08 20.93
CA CYS A 235 -28.51 14.76 20.61
C CYS A 235 -27.62 14.18 21.72
N ILE A 236 -27.67 12.86 21.88
CA ILE A 236 -26.85 12.14 22.85
C ILE A 236 -25.53 11.78 22.18
N ASN A 237 -24.41 12.06 22.84
CA ASN A 237 -23.07 11.68 22.36
C ASN A 237 -22.75 12.16 20.92
N GLY A 238 -23.28 13.32 20.53
CA GLY A 238 -23.03 13.89 19.20
C GLY A 238 -23.75 13.17 18.05
N ASP A 239 -24.71 12.28 18.33
CA ASP A 239 -25.48 11.56 17.32
C ASP A 239 -26.48 12.45 16.57
N ARG A 240 -26.14 12.80 15.34
CA ARG A 240 -26.93 13.65 14.46
C ARG A 240 -27.95 12.87 13.62
N GLY A 241 -28.09 11.56 13.82
CA GLY A 241 -29.17 10.72 13.30
C GLY A 241 -28.80 9.82 12.12
N ASP A 242 -27.68 10.06 11.44
CA ASP A 242 -27.21 9.24 10.32
C ASP A 242 -25.68 9.20 10.24
N ASN A 243 -25.15 8.20 9.54
CA ASN A 243 -23.71 7.95 9.45
C ASN A 243 -22.92 9.12 8.83
N THR A 244 -23.48 9.80 7.84
CA THR A 244 -22.82 10.94 7.19
C THR A 244 -22.77 12.14 8.12
N ALA A 245 -23.89 12.50 8.75
CA ALA A 245 -23.93 13.57 9.74
C ALA A 245 -23.04 13.27 10.96
N ASN A 246 -22.81 11.99 11.24
CA ASN A 246 -21.94 11.48 12.29
C ASN A 246 -20.48 11.29 11.86
N HIS A 247 -20.12 11.56 10.60
CA HIS A 247 -18.76 11.41 10.07
C HIS A 247 -18.20 9.98 10.23
N TRP A 248 -19.03 8.97 9.96
CA TRP A 248 -18.62 7.55 9.96
C TRP A 248 -18.17 7.05 8.58
N ASP A 249 -18.41 7.83 7.54
CA ASP A 249 -18.07 7.56 6.13
C ASP A 249 -16.97 8.49 5.59
N HIS A 250 -16.66 9.60 6.28
CA HIS A 250 -15.62 10.56 5.90
C HIS A 250 -14.95 11.23 7.09
N VAL A 251 -13.68 11.61 6.93
CA VAL A 251 -12.96 12.49 7.85
C VAL A 251 -13.15 13.93 7.40
N HIS A 252 -13.83 14.73 8.20
CA HIS A 252 -14.02 16.15 7.92
C HIS A 252 -12.84 16.94 8.49
N VAL A 253 -12.23 17.79 7.66
CA VAL A 253 -11.06 18.60 8.00
C VAL A 253 -11.35 20.06 7.67
N SER A 254 -11.24 20.94 8.66
CA SER A 254 -11.35 22.38 8.48
C SER A 254 -9.99 23.05 8.67
N TYR A 255 -9.71 24.07 7.85
CA TYR A 255 -8.45 24.77 7.76
C TYR A 255 -8.59 26.21 8.25
N LYS A 256 -7.51 26.77 8.81
CA LYS A 256 -7.46 28.16 9.26
C LYS A 256 -7.43 29.10 8.05
N SER A 257 -8.32 30.09 8.06
CA SER A 257 -8.41 31.18 7.09
C SER A 257 -7.26 32.17 7.22
#